data_AF-A0A9P5PUR0-F1
#
_entry.id   AF-A0A9P5PUR0-F1
#
_cell.length_a   1.000
_cell.length_b   1.000
_cell.length_c   1.000
_cell.angle_alpha   90.00
_cell.angle_beta   90.00
_cell.angle_gamma   90.00
#
_symmetry.space_group_name_H-M   'P 1'
#
loop_
_entity.id
_entity.type
_entity.pdbx_description
1 polymer ?
#
loop_
_entity_poly.entity_id
_entity_poly.type
_entity_poly.pdbx_seq_one_letter_code
_entity_poly.pdbx_strand_id
1 'polypeptide(L)' 'MGKGAYFFLLDDNEVFLIINCLVHGSLARAGKVKSQTPKVEAQEKKKTPKGRAKKRILYNRRFVNVTTLPGGKRRM' A
#
# COMPACT_ATOMS: atom_id res chain seq x y z
N MET A 1 39.65 -23.18 -21.06
CA MET A 1 40.30 -22.76 -22.31
C MET A 1 39.54 -23.37 -23.48
N GLY A 2 38.64 -22.60 -24.08
CA GLY A 2 37.92 -22.98 -25.29
C GLY A 2 37.64 -21.69 -26.04
N LYS A 3 38.49 -21.39 -27.03
CA LYS A 3 38.36 -20.23 -27.90
C LYS A 3 37.18 -20.50 -28.84
N GLY A 4 36.08 -19.76 -28.67
CA GLY A 4 35.01 -19.66 -29.67
C GLY A 4 35.10 -18.29 -30.31
N ALA A 5 35.67 -18.23 -31.50
CA ALA A 5 35.78 -17.03 -32.30
C ALA A 5 34.43 -16.68 -32.93
N TYR A 6 33.97 -15.44 -32.75
CA TYR A 6 33.20 -14.74 -33.77
C TYR A 6 33.76 -13.33 -33.88
N PHE A 7 34.79 -13.23 -34.71
CA PHE A 7 35.15 -12.01 -35.40
C PHE A 7 34.12 -11.81 -36.51
N PHE A 8 33.26 -10.79 -36.41
CA PHE A 8 32.68 -10.18 -37.60
C PHE A 8 32.68 -8.67 -37.40
N LEU A 9 33.55 -8.05 -38.19
CA LEU A 9 33.52 -6.67 -38.58
C LEU A 9 32.15 -6.30 -39.18
N LEU A 10 31.89 -4.99 -39.15
CA LEU A 10 31.03 -4.21 -40.03
C LEU A 10 29.57 -3.97 -39.59
N ASP A 11 29.32 -2.65 -39.51
CA ASP A 11 28.10 -1.92 -39.81
C ASP A 11 27.02 -1.76 -38.73
N ASP A 12 26.96 -0.51 -38.26
CA ASP A 12 25.77 0.26 -37.95
C ASP A 12 24.85 -0.15 -36.78
N ASN A 13 24.77 0.80 -35.84
CA ASN A 13 23.73 1.03 -34.83
C ASN A 13 23.79 0.23 -33.50
N GLU A 14 23.54 0.99 -32.43
CA GLU A 14 23.21 0.52 -31.07
C GLU A 14 24.39 0.04 -30.19
N VAL A 15 25.46 0.83 -30.11
CA VAL A 15 26.17 0.98 -28.81
C VAL A 15 25.25 1.83 -27.92
N PHE A 16 24.16 1.23 -27.43
CA PHE A 16 23.30 1.83 -26.40
C PHE A 16 24.06 1.79 -25.07
N LEU A 17 25.01 2.72 -24.97
CA LEU A 17 25.57 3.37 -23.81
C LEU A 17 25.12 2.77 -22.46
N ILE A 18 25.84 1.75 -22.02
CA ILE A 18 26.04 1.44 -20.62
C ILE A 18 26.84 2.61 -20.04
N ILE A 19 26.22 3.75 -19.69
CA ILE A 19 26.72 4.86 -18.86
C ILE A 19 25.58 5.90 -18.78
N ASN A 20 25.18 6.32 -17.57
CA ASN A 20 24.16 7.34 -17.23
C ASN A 20 22.78 6.90 -16.70
N CYS A 21 22.64 5.74 -16.06
CA CYS A 21 21.46 5.51 -15.21
C CYS A 21 21.61 6.19 -13.83
N LEU A 22 21.92 7.48 -13.82
CA LEU A 22 21.87 8.39 -12.66
C LEU A 22 20.49 9.04 -12.55
N VAL A 23 19.43 8.22 -12.40
CA VAL A 23 18.14 8.69 -11.87
C VAL A 23 17.68 7.62 -10.89
N HIS A 24 17.99 7.86 -9.61
CA HIS A 24 17.71 6.91 -8.54
C HIS A 24 16.20 6.83 -8.32
N GLY A 25 15.57 5.88 -9.01
CA GLY A 25 14.15 5.59 -8.92
C GLY A 25 13.52 5.43 -10.29
N SER A 26 13.53 4.21 -10.82
CA SER A 26 12.72 3.90 -12.00
C SER A 26 11.23 3.99 -11.64
N LEU A 27 10.46 4.70 -12.47
CA LEU A 27 8.99 4.81 -12.35
C LEU A 27 8.28 3.47 -12.49
N ALA A 28 8.99 2.43 -12.94
CA ALA A 28 8.50 1.06 -13.12
C ALA A 28 7.92 0.42 -11.84
N ARG A 29 8.18 0.97 -10.65
CA ARG A 29 7.62 0.47 -9.37
C ARG A 29 6.39 1.24 -8.88
N ALA A 30 5.95 2.28 -9.59
CA ALA A 30 4.80 3.08 -9.19
C ALA A 30 3.52 2.22 -9.19
N GLY A 31 2.73 2.27 -8.11
CA GLY A 31 1.44 1.59 -8.03
C GLY A 31 1.47 0.08 -7.77
N LYS A 32 2.65 -0.57 -7.77
CA LYS A 32 2.81 -2.03 -7.57
C LYS A 32 2.00 -2.60 -6.40
N VAL A 33 1.99 -1.90 -5.26
CA VAL A 33 1.34 -2.39 -4.03
C VAL A 33 -0.20 -2.29 -4.11
N LYS A 34 -0.73 -1.29 -4.82
CA LYS A 34 -2.18 -1.10 -4.94
C LYS A 34 -2.81 -2.05 -5.96
N SER A 35 -2.08 -2.45 -6.99
CA SER A 35 -2.55 -3.44 -7.98
C SER A 35 -2.38 -4.89 -7.51
N GLN A 36 -1.41 -5.17 -6.63
CA GLN A 36 -1.21 -6.50 -6.05
C GLN A 36 -2.23 -6.87 -4.97
N THR A 37 -2.86 -5.89 -4.31
CA THR A 37 -3.84 -6.19 -3.25
C THR A 37 -5.19 -6.59 -3.85
N PRO A 38 -5.84 -7.65 -3.34
CA PRO A 38 -7.16 -8.07 -3.83
C PRO A 38 -8.16 -6.94 -3.59
N LYS A 39 -8.93 -6.60 -4.63
CA LYS A 39 -9.91 -5.53 -4.55
C LYS A 39 -11.14 -6.02 -3.76
N VAL A 40 -11.24 -5.61 -2.50
CA VAL A 40 -12.43 -5.87 -1.69
C VAL A 40 -13.49 -4.82 -2.00
N GLU A 41 -14.68 -5.28 -2.39
CA GLU A 41 -15.85 -4.43 -2.59
C GLU A 41 -16.36 -3.88 -1.26
N ALA A 42 -16.92 -2.67 -1.29
CA ALA A 42 -17.44 -2.05 -0.09
C ALA A 42 -18.70 -2.80 0.37
N GLN A 43 -18.61 -3.49 1.51
CA GLN A 43 -19.78 -4.11 2.13
C GLN A 43 -20.82 -3.06 2.51
N GLU A 44 -22.09 -3.32 2.17
CA GLU A 44 -23.19 -2.46 2.57
C GLU A 44 -23.37 -2.49 4.09
N LYS A 45 -23.01 -1.39 4.75
CA LYS A 45 -23.17 -1.21 6.20
C LYS A 45 -24.38 -0.33 6.47
N LYS A 46 -25.16 -0.70 7.49
CA LYS A 46 -26.29 0.10 7.98
C LYS A 46 -25.80 1.51 8.33
N LYS A 47 -26.59 2.52 7.93
CA LYS A 47 -26.27 3.92 8.18
C LYS A 47 -26.16 4.15 9.69
N THR A 48 -24.99 4.58 10.15
CA THR A 48 -24.87 5.04 11.54
C THR A 48 -25.63 6.36 11.68
N PRO A 49 -26.45 6.55 12.72
CA PRO A 49 -27.13 7.82 12.94
C PRO A 49 -26.10 8.94 13.10
N LYS A 50 -26.42 10.15 12.61
CA LYS A 50 -25.52 11.32 12.65
C LYS A 50 -25.88 12.25 13.83
N GLY A 51 -24.94 13.11 14.21
CA GLY A 51 -25.16 14.17 15.21
C GLY A 51 -25.39 13.67 16.65
N ARG A 52 -26.43 14.19 17.31
CA ARG A 52 -26.72 13.94 18.73
C ARG A 52 -27.01 12.47 19.04
N ALA A 53 -27.72 11.78 18.16
CA ALA A 53 -28.04 10.36 18.32
C ALA A 53 -26.77 9.50 18.38
N LYS A 54 -25.76 9.82 17.54
CA LYS A 54 -24.45 9.15 17.59
C LYS A 54 -23.73 9.38 18.91
N LYS A 55 -23.74 10.62 19.41
CA LYS A 55 -23.10 10.98 20.69
C LYS A 55 -23.73 10.22 21.85
N ARG A 56 -25.06 10.07 21.88
CA ARG A 56 -25.76 9.27 22.91
C ARG A 56 -25.35 7.79 22.88
N ILE A 57 -25.31 7.19 21.69
CA ILE A 57 -24.88 5.78 21.53
C ILE A 57 -23.42 5.61 21.96
N LEU A 58 -22.53 6.55 21.63
CA LEU A 58 -21.12 6.50 22.03
C LEU A 58 -20.94 6.64 23.54
N TYR A 59 -21.69 7.55 24.19
CA TYR A 59 -21.64 7.73 25.64
C TYR A 59 -22.08 6.46 26.37
N ASN A 60 -23.24 5.90 25.99
CA ASN A 60 -23.74 4.67 26.59
C ASN A 60 -22.75 3.50 26.41
N ARG A 61 -22.16 3.35 25.20
CA ARG A 61 -21.17 2.30 24.92
C ARG A 61 -19.83 2.47 25.64
N ARG A 62 -19.43 3.69 25.98
CA ARG A 62 -18.12 3.97 26.58
C ARG A 62 -18.15 3.99 28.10
N PHE A 63 -19.25 4.48 28.68
CA PHE A 63 -19.28 4.82 30.11
C PHE A 63 -20.39 4.12 30.88
N VAL A 64 -21.59 3.96 30.30
CA VAL A 64 -22.75 3.43 31.04
C VAL A 64 -22.79 1.90 31.02
N ASN A 65 -22.54 1.29 29.86
CA ASN A 65 -22.66 -0.16 29.68
C ASN A 65 -21.36 -0.92 29.98
N VAL A 66 -20.28 -0.23 30.40
CA VAL A 66 -18.98 -0.84 30.65
C VAL A 66 -18.55 -0.54 32.08
N THR A 67 -18.61 -1.54 32.95
CA THR A 67 -18.00 -1.52 34.29
C THR A 67 -16.51 -1.82 34.16
N THR A 68 -15.69 -0.78 33.99
CA THR A 68 -14.23 -0.93 34.18
C THR A 68 -13.93 -0.96 35.68
N LEU A 69 -13.23 -1.99 36.15
CA LEU A 69 -12.65 -2.05 37.50
C LEU A 69 -11.86 -0.75 37.78
N PRO A 70 -11.85 -0.24 39.03
CA PRO A 70 -11.09 0.96 39.37
C PRO A 70 -9.63 0.77 38.97
N GLY A 71 -9.14 1.60 38.03
CA GLY A 71 -7.78 1.53 37.47
C GLY A 71 -7.67 0.95 36.05
N GLY A 72 -8.72 0.37 35.47
CA GLY A 72 -8.70 -0.20 34.12
C GLY A 72 -9.05 0.81 33.02
N LYS A 73 -8.06 1.37 32.30
CA LYS A 73 -8.33 2.21 31.13
C LYS A 73 -8.80 1.34 29.95
N ARG A 74 -10.00 1.61 29.42
CA ARG A 74 -10.59 0.87 28.29
C ARG A 74 -9.73 0.99 27.03
N ARG A 75 -9.27 -0.14 26.46
CA ARG A 75 -8.69 -0.22 25.10
C ARG A 75 -9.85 -0.09 24.11
N MET A 76 -9.82 0.94 23.24
CA MET A 76 -10.87 1.20 22.24
C MET A 76 -10.54 0.52 20.92
#